data_AF-A0A7I0JHZ5-F1
#
_entry.id   AF-A0A7I0JHZ5-F1
#
_cell.length_a   1.000
_cell.length_b   1.000
_cell.length_c   1.000
_cell.angle_alpha   90.00
_cell.angle_beta   90.00
_cell.angle_gamma   90.00
#
_symmetry.space_group_name_H-M   'P 1'
#
loop_
_entity.id
_entity.type
_entity.pdbx_description
1 polymer ?
#
loop_
_entity_poly.entity_id
_entity_poly.type
_entity_poly.pdbx_seq_one_letter_code
_entity_poly.pdbx_strand_id
1 'polypeptide(L)'
;GWQGSGIPQAIASRHLRDEDDRSRILSLRRVAGKIALTVIGLACGASIGREGPTVQVGASLMLQAARWGGIAQARGLILAGSAAGIAAAFNTPLAGIVFAIEEMGRAYESRTNGLVLTAVILAGLASLALLGNYTYFGVARDAVAFATDWPL
;
A
#
# COMPACT_ATOMS: atom_id res chain seq x y z
N GLY A 1 -6.73 -17.97 6.59
CA GLY A 1 -5.90 -16.75 6.65
C GLY A 1 -5.16 -16.40 5.37
N TRP A 2 -5.30 -17.19 4.28
CA TRP A 2 -4.64 -16.93 2.98
C TRP A 2 -5.63 -16.46 1.89
N GLN A 3 -6.93 -16.48 2.18
CA GLN A 3 -7.98 -16.01 1.27
C GLN A 3 -8.16 -14.49 1.41
N GLY A 4 -8.25 -13.81 0.27
CA GLY A 4 -8.57 -12.39 0.15
C GLY A 4 -7.42 -11.54 -0.42
N SER A 5 -7.79 -10.39 -1.00
CA SER A 5 -6.88 -9.44 -1.65
C SER A 5 -5.67 -9.14 -0.76
N GLY A 6 -5.85 -8.75 0.49
CA GLY A 6 -4.78 -8.34 1.41
C GLY A 6 -5.02 -6.94 1.96
N ILE A 7 -5.70 -6.10 1.17
CA ILE A 7 -6.24 -4.81 1.61
C ILE A 7 -7.24 -5.00 2.78
N PRO A 8 -8.24 -5.90 2.71
CA PRO A 8 -9.16 -6.10 3.84
C PRO A 8 -8.46 -6.65 5.09
N GLN A 9 -7.39 -7.42 4.92
CA GLN A 9 -6.62 -8.00 6.03
C GLN A 9 -5.80 -6.92 6.75
N ALA A 10 -5.20 -6.00 5.99
CA ALA A 10 -4.51 -4.83 6.54
C ALA A 10 -5.49 -3.89 7.26
N ILE A 11 -6.66 -3.62 6.68
CA ILE A 11 -7.71 -2.80 7.32
C ILE A 11 -8.24 -3.47 8.59
N ALA A 12 -8.56 -4.76 8.54
CA ALA A 12 -9.04 -5.51 9.70
C ALA A 12 -8.02 -5.47 10.85
N SER A 13 -6.73 -5.60 10.54
CA SER A 13 -5.66 -5.60 11.54
C SER A 13 -5.55 -4.28 12.33
N ARG A 14 -6.02 -3.17 11.77
CA ARG A 14 -6.13 -1.87 12.47
C ARG A 14 -7.26 -1.81 13.49
N HIS A 15 -8.34 -2.57 13.25
CA HIS A 15 -9.52 -2.61 14.11
C HIS A 15 -9.41 -3.65 15.22
N LEU A 16 -8.46 -4.59 15.11
CA LEU A 16 -8.19 -5.56 16.17
C LEU A 16 -7.65 -4.87 17.42
N ARG A 17 -8.27 -5.21 18.55
CA ARG A 17 -7.87 -4.78 19.89
C ARG A 17 -6.69 -5.59 20.42
N ASP A 18 -6.60 -6.86 20.05
CA ASP A 18 -5.54 -7.76 20.50
C ASP A 18 -4.31 -7.69 19.56
N GLU A 19 -3.13 -7.58 20.17
CA GLU A 19 -1.85 -7.52 19.48
C GLU A 19 -1.46 -8.90 18.92
N ASP A 20 -1.87 -9.98 19.60
CA ASP A 20 -1.56 -11.35 19.18
C ASP A 20 -2.31 -11.71 17.90
N ASP A 21 -3.60 -11.37 17.80
CA ASP A 21 -4.40 -11.58 16.59
C ASP A 21 -3.86 -10.77 15.41
N ARG A 22 -3.42 -9.52 15.67
CA ARG A 22 -2.81 -8.67 14.66
C ARG A 22 -1.52 -9.29 14.11
N SER A 23 -0.64 -9.76 14.99
CA SER A 23 0.63 -10.38 14.62
C SER A 23 0.45 -11.70 13.87
N ARG A 24 -0.65 -12.42 14.15
CA ARG A 24 -0.99 -13.66 13.46
C ARG A 24 -1.40 -13.36 12.02
N ILE A 25 -2.18 -12.31 11.76
CA ILE A 25 -2.63 -11.91 10.42
C ILE A 25 -1.47 -11.29 9.60
N LEU A 26 -0.67 -10.43 10.23
CA LEU A 26 0.46 -9.70 9.63
C LEU A 26 1.82 -10.37 9.91
N SER A 27 1.86 -11.70 9.81
CA SER A 27 3.09 -12.46 10.03
C SER A 27 3.98 -12.41 8.79
N LEU A 28 5.28 -12.10 8.99
CA LEU A 28 6.28 -12.09 7.92
C LEU A 28 6.36 -13.40 7.14
N ARG A 29 6.15 -14.53 7.83
CA ARG A 29 6.15 -15.86 7.21
C ARG A 29 4.96 -16.05 6.26
N ARG A 30 3.78 -15.56 6.63
CA ARG A 30 2.57 -15.61 5.77
C ARG A 30 2.73 -14.70 4.57
N VAL A 31 3.28 -13.51 4.80
CA VAL A 31 3.59 -12.55 3.73
C VAL A 31 4.58 -13.12 2.73
N ALA A 32 5.68 -13.73 3.19
CA ALA A 32 6.67 -14.34 2.30
C ALA A 32 6.04 -15.44 1.42
N GLY A 33 5.20 -16.30 2.00
CA GLY A 33 4.45 -17.30 1.24
C GLY A 33 3.51 -16.68 0.21
N LYS A 34 2.84 -15.57 0.55
CA LYS A 34 1.92 -14.86 -0.36
C LYS A 34 2.68 -14.22 -1.53
N ILE A 35 3.85 -13.62 -1.29
CA ILE A 35 4.73 -13.12 -2.36
C ILE A 35 5.10 -14.26 -3.30
N ALA A 36 5.59 -15.39 -2.77
CA ALA A 36 6.00 -16.52 -3.58
C ALA A 36 4.84 -17.05 -4.45
N LEU A 37 3.66 -17.22 -3.86
CA LEU A 37 2.45 -17.64 -4.59
C LEU A 37 2.04 -16.64 -5.67
N THR A 38 2.11 -15.34 -5.40
CA THR A 38 1.80 -14.31 -6.39
C THR A 38 2.81 -14.30 -7.54
N VAL A 39 4.11 -14.44 -7.25
CA VAL A 39 5.16 -14.52 -8.28
C VAL A 39 4.95 -15.75 -9.15
N ILE A 40 4.71 -16.92 -8.56
CA ILE A 40 4.45 -18.16 -9.30
C ILE A 40 3.17 -18.03 -10.12
N GLY A 41 2.07 -17.53 -9.54
CA GLY A 41 0.81 -17.35 -10.24
C GLY A 41 0.95 -16.41 -11.45
N LEU A 42 1.64 -15.28 -11.30
CA LEU A 42 1.92 -14.36 -12.40
C LEU A 42 2.81 -15.02 -13.47
N ALA A 43 3.84 -15.76 -13.07
CA ALA A 43 4.71 -16.49 -13.99
C ALA A 43 3.95 -17.58 -14.77
N CYS A 44 2.93 -18.19 -14.17
CA CYS A 44 2.04 -19.16 -14.80
C CYS A 44 0.88 -18.52 -15.61
N GLY A 45 0.80 -17.18 -15.68
CA GLY A 45 -0.26 -16.48 -16.42
C GLY A 45 -1.62 -16.42 -15.70
N ALA A 46 -1.65 -16.61 -14.37
CA ALA A 46 -2.87 -16.44 -13.60
C ALA A 46 -3.34 -14.98 -13.61
N SER A 47 -4.65 -14.77 -13.75
CA SER A 47 -5.28 -13.44 -13.66
C SER A 47 -5.36 -12.98 -12.20
N ILE A 48 -4.21 -12.60 -11.64
CA ILE A 48 -4.06 -12.14 -10.26
C ILE A 48 -3.30 -10.81 -10.20
N GLY A 49 -3.74 -9.92 -9.32
CA GLY A 49 -3.05 -8.64 -9.06
C GLY A 49 -2.02 -8.73 -7.92
N ARG A 50 -0.98 -7.89 -7.99
CA ARG A 50 0.04 -7.77 -6.92
C ARG A 50 -0.32 -6.81 -5.79
N GLU A 51 -1.41 -6.05 -5.97
CA GLU A 51 -1.85 -4.96 -5.09
C GLU A 51 -2.12 -5.41 -3.66
N GLY A 52 -2.89 -6.48 -3.52
CA GLY A 52 -3.26 -6.99 -2.22
C GLY A 52 -2.07 -7.58 -1.44
N PRO A 53 -1.21 -8.41 -2.08
CA PRO A 53 0.07 -8.84 -1.49
C PRO A 53 0.97 -7.68 -1.04
N THR A 54 1.23 -6.68 -1.88
CA THR A 54 2.16 -5.57 -1.52
C THR A 54 1.64 -4.72 -0.37
N VAL A 55 0.33 -4.49 -0.27
CA VAL A 55 -0.29 -3.80 0.87
C VAL A 55 -0.07 -4.56 2.17
N GLN A 56 -0.30 -5.88 2.15
CA GLN A 56 -0.11 -6.71 3.33
C GLN A 56 1.38 -6.83 3.73
N VAL A 57 2.30 -6.80 2.75
CA VAL A 57 3.74 -6.73 2.99
C VAL A 57 4.10 -5.47 3.75
N GLY A 58 3.69 -4.30 3.23
CA GLY A 58 4.00 -3.02 3.85
C GLY A 58 3.42 -2.89 5.26
N ALA A 59 2.17 -3.32 5.45
CA ALA A 59 1.52 -3.39 6.76
C ALA A 59 2.31 -4.25 7.76
N SER A 60 2.78 -5.43 7.33
CA SER A 60 3.51 -6.36 8.20
C SER A 60 4.91 -5.88 8.54
N LEU A 61 5.61 -5.26 7.59
CA LEU A 61 6.93 -4.67 7.81
C LEU A 61 6.86 -3.52 8.83
N MET A 62 5.87 -2.63 8.69
CA MET A 62 5.71 -1.52 9.61
C MET A 62 5.21 -1.96 10.98
N LEU A 63 4.37 -3.00 11.07
CA LEU A 63 4.04 -3.60 12.36
C LEU A 63 5.29 -4.19 13.05
N GLN A 64 6.15 -4.87 12.29
CA GLN A 64 7.39 -5.41 12.83
C GLN A 64 8.34 -4.29 13.30
N ALA A 65 8.46 -3.22 12.53
CA ALA A 65 9.23 -2.03 12.89
C ALA A 65 8.68 -1.37 14.17
N ALA A 66 7.35 -1.28 14.31
CA ALA A 66 6.71 -0.76 15.53
C ALA A 66 7.11 -1.58 16.77
N ARG A 67 7.14 -2.92 16.64
CA ARG A 67 7.52 -3.83 17.73
C ARG A 67 8.99 -3.68 18.12
N TRP A 68 9.88 -3.60 17.13
CA TRP A 68 11.31 -3.42 17.39
C TRP A 68 11.63 -2.05 17.98
N GLY A 69 10.91 -1.00 17.56
CA GLY A 69 11.09 0.36 18.06
C GLY A 69 10.29 0.69 19.32
N GLY A 70 9.48 -0.24 19.86
CA GLY A 70 8.60 0.02 21.01
C GLY A 70 7.54 1.10 20.75
N ILE A 71 7.12 1.29 19.50
CA ILE A 71 6.23 2.38 19.09
C ILE A 71 4.78 2.00 19.39
N ALA A 72 4.10 2.79 20.24
CA ALA A 72 2.72 2.55 20.64
C ALA A 72 1.68 2.74 19.50
N GLN A 73 1.99 3.58 18.49
CA GLN A 73 1.10 3.84 17.35
C GLN A 73 1.16 2.74 16.25
N ALA A 74 1.09 1.46 16.63
CA ALA A 74 1.10 0.33 15.69
C ALA A 74 0.04 0.45 14.58
N ARG A 75 -1.16 0.95 14.90
CA ARG A 75 -2.24 1.17 13.91
C ARG A 75 -1.89 2.20 12.84
N GLY A 76 -1.19 3.28 13.23
CA GLY A 76 -0.72 4.31 12.31
C GLY A 76 0.40 3.78 11.41
N LEU A 77 1.31 2.98 11.97
CA LEU A 77 2.38 2.33 11.21
C LEU A 77 1.84 1.30 10.21
N ILE A 78 0.86 0.48 10.61
CA ILE A 78 0.17 -0.44 9.70
C ILE A 78 -0.44 0.31 8.52
N LEU A 79 -1.11 1.44 8.78
CA LEU A 79 -1.69 2.25 7.71
C LEU A 79 -0.60 2.82 6.80
N ALA A 80 0.46 3.40 7.37
CA ALA A 80 1.56 3.95 6.59
C ALA A 80 2.22 2.89 5.71
N GLY A 81 2.45 1.69 6.25
CA GLY A 81 2.93 0.54 5.50
C GLY A 81 1.97 0.08 4.41
N SER A 82 0.67 0.07 4.70
CA SER A 82 -0.37 -0.28 3.72
C SER A 82 -0.38 0.71 2.56
N ALA A 83 -0.32 2.02 2.84
CA ALA A 83 -0.26 3.09 1.86
C ALA A 83 1.01 3.01 0.99
N ALA A 84 2.17 2.74 1.60
CA ALA A 84 3.41 2.49 0.87
C ALA A 84 3.31 1.25 -0.04
N GLY A 85 2.63 0.20 0.43
CA GLY A 85 2.36 -1.01 -0.36
C GLY A 85 1.45 -0.76 -1.57
N ILE A 86 0.46 0.14 -1.45
CA ILE A 86 -0.36 0.60 -2.59
C ILE A 86 0.51 1.39 -3.57
N ALA A 87 1.27 2.37 -3.08
CA ALA A 87 2.15 3.18 -3.91
C ALA A 87 3.11 2.32 -4.72
N ALA A 88 3.75 1.33 -4.09
CA ALA A 88 4.64 0.38 -4.76
C ALA A 88 3.92 -0.57 -5.74
N ALA A 89 2.65 -0.93 -5.46
CA ALA A 89 1.85 -1.79 -6.33
C ALA A 89 1.55 -1.17 -7.69
N PHE A 90 1.37 0.15 -7.72
CA PHE A 90 0.91 0.86 -8.91
C PHE A 90 1.94 1.85 -9.46
N ASN A 91 3.07 2.02 -8.77
CA ASN A 91 3.98 3.13 -8.99
C ASN A 91 3.27 4.50 -8.89
N THR A 92 2.31 4.59 -7.98
CA THR A 92 1.44 5.78 -7.82
C THR A 92 1.45 6.27 -6.37
N PRO A 93 2.46 7.06 -5.97
CA PRO A 93 2.59 7.60 -4.62
C PRO A 93 1.38 8.43 -4.16
N LEU A 94 0.80 9.23 -5.07
CA LEU A 94 -0.39 10.02 -4.77
C LEU A 94 -1.59 9.15 -4.38
N ALA A 95 -1.76 7.99 -5.02
CA ALA A 95 -2.82 7.05 -4.66
C ALA A 95 -2.62 6.48 -3.25
N GLY A 96 -1.38 6.18 -2.87
CA GLY A 96 -1.04 5.77 -1.50
C GLY A 96 -1.36 6.85 -0.47
N ILE A 97 -1.05 8.12 -0.79
CA ILE A 97 -1.34 9.27 0.08
C ILE A 97 -2.84 9.47 0.24
N VAL A 98 -3.61 9.47 -0.85
CA VAL A 98 -5.07 9.61 -0.81
C VAL A 98 -5.71 8.47 -0.03
N PHE A 99 -5.27 7.23 -0.26
CA PHE A 99 -5.72 6.07 0.50
C PHE A 99 -5.48 6.24 2.00
N ALA A 100 -4.28 6.72 2.39
CA ALA A 100 -3.99 6.98 3.79
C ALA A 100 -4.94 8.05 4.36
N ILE A 101 -5.15 9.16 3.65
CA ILE A 101 -6.04 10.24 4.09
C ILE A 101 -7.47 9.72 4.29
N GLU A 102 -8.00 8.98 3.32
CA GLU A 102 -9.34 8.41 3.39
C GLU A 102 -9.47 7.45 4.59
N GLU A 103 -8.51 6.55 4.76
CA GLU A 103 -8.56 5.49 5.76
C GLU A 103 -8.15 5.98 7.17
N MET A 104 -7.51 7.15 7.30
CA MET A 104 -7.37 7.88 8.56
C MET A 104 -8.64 8.63 8.91
N GLY A 105 -9.24 9.29 7.91
CA GLY A 105 -10.51 10.02 8.05
C GLY A 105 -11.66 9.11 8.47
N ARG A 106 -11.63 7.81 8.15
CA ARG A 106 -12.61 6.84 8.65
C ARG A 106 -12.41 6.40 10.11
N ALA A 107 -11.23 6.65 10.69
CA ALA A 107 -10.80 6.10 11.98
C ALA A 107 -10.71 7.13 13.13
N TYR A 108 -11.38 8.30 12.99
CA TYR A 108 -11.29 9.49 13.86
C TYR A 108 -10.82 9.26 15.32
N GLU A 109 -9.56 9.60 15.57
CA GLU A 109 -9.05 10.12 16.83
C GLU A 109 -8.10 11.28 16.50
N SER A 110 -8.63 12.50 16.59
CA SER A 110 -8.15 13.75 15.95
C SER A 110 -6.69 14.14 16.24
N ARG A 111 -6.05 13.58 17.28
CA ARG A 111 -4.76 14.07 17.80
C ARG A 111 -3.52 13.38 17.20
N THR A 112 -3.65 12.18 16.64
CA THR A 112 -2.52 11.38 16.11
C THR A 112 -2.31 11.60 14.59
N ASN A 113 -3.15 12.41 13.96
CA ASN A 113 -3.27 12.50 12.51
C ASN A 113 -2.05 13.13 11.82
N GLY A 114 -1.43 14.14 12.44
CA GLY A 114 -0.32 14.90 11.85
C GLY A 114 0.94 14.07 11.60
N LEU A 115 1.41 13.31 12.61
CA LEU A 115 2.63 12.50 12.50
C LEU A 115 2.52 11.42 11.41
N VAL A 116 1.36 10.79 11.31
CA VAL A 116 1.14 9.73 10.31
C VAL A 116 1.05 10.32 8.91
N LEU A 117 0.38 11.46 8.74
CA LEU A 117 0.36 12.21 7.47
C LEU A 117 1.78 12.57 7.02
N THR A 118 2.61 13.11 7.92
CA THR A 118 4.01 13.44 7.60
C THR A 118 4.80 12.20 7.22
N ALA A 119 4.64 11.09 7.94
CA ALA A 119 5.31 9.83 7.63
C ALA A 119 4.91 9.27 6.26
N VAL A 120 3.61 9.35 5.90
CA VAL A 120 3.10 8.90 4.60
C VAL A 120 3.63 9.76 3.46
N ILE A 121 3.66 11.09 3.63
CA ILE A 121 4.22 12.02 2.63
C ILE A 121 5.71 11.73 2.42
N LEU A 122 6.48 11.59 3.50
CA LEU A 122 7.91 11.27 3.42
C LEU A 122 8.17 9.92 2.73
N ALA A 123 7.36 8.90 3.04
CA ALA A 123 7.46 7.60 2.38
C ALA A 123 7.13 7.68 0.87
N GLY A 124 6.11 8.45 0.50
CA GLY A 124 5.76 8.70 -0.90
C GLY A 124 6.88 9.42 -1.67
N LEU A 125 7.48 10.44 -1.05
CA LEU A 125 8.63 11.15 -1.61
C LEU A 125 9.87 10.26 -1.73
N ALA A 126 10.16 9.44 -0.72
CA ALA A 126 11.26 8.48 -0.80
C ALA A 126 11.05 7.45 -1.91
N SER A 127 9.81 6.97 -2.11
CA SER A 127 9.49 6.08 -3.23
C SER A 127 9.72 6.76 -4.58
N LEU A 128 9.32 8.01 -4.75
CA LEU A 128 9.57 8.79 -5.97
C LEU A 128 11.07 8.97 -6.22
N ALA A 129 11.83 9.29 -5.17
CA ALA A 129 13.27 9.49 -5.25
C ALA A 129 14.03 8.20 -5.60
N LEU A 130 13.58 7.05 -5.10
CA LEU A 130 14.25 5.76 -5.32
C LEU A 130 13.85 5.07 -6.63
N LEU A 131 12.58 5.12 -7.02
CA LEU A 131 12.09 4.42 -8.23
C LEU A 131 12.05 5.32 -9.47
N GLY A 132 12.07 6.64 -9.30
CA GLY A 132 11.91 7.61 -10.39
C GLY A 132 10.47 7.68 -10.93
N ASN A 133 10.23 8.61 -11.85
CA ASN A 133 8.96 8.73 -12.56
C ASN A 133 8.85 7.66 -13.65
N TYR A 134 8.17 6.55 -13.38
CA TYR A 134 7.86 5.55 -14.39
C TYR A 134 6.39 5.65 -14.82
N THR A 135 6.16 6.15 -16.04
CA THR A 135 4.84 6.24 -16.67
C THR A 135 4.41 4.86 -17.13
N TYR A 136 3.49 4.22 -16.39
CA TYR A 136 2.99 2.88 -16.71
C TYR A 136 2.38 2.79 -18.13
N PHE A 137 1.83 3.90 -18.65
CA PHE A 137 1.22 4.00 -19.97
C PHE A 137 2.05 4.79 -21.00
N GLY A 138 3.30 5.16 -20.70
CA GLY A 138 4.10 6.02 -21.58
C GLY A 138 3.59 7.48 -21.63
N VAL A 139 4.15 8.27 -22.55
CA VAL A 139 3.77 9.67 -22.78
C VAL A 139 3.20 9.75 -24.18
N ALA A 140 1.92 10.13 -24.32
CA ALA A 140 1.35 10.45 -25.63
C ALA A 140 2.03 11.74 -26.15
N ARG A 141 2.80 11.62 -27.23
CA ARG A 141 3.50 12.75 -27.87
C ARG A 141 2.67 13.47 -28.91
N ASP A 142 1.47 12.98 -29.20
CA ASP A 142 0.59 13.61 -30.17
C ASP A 142 -0.24 14.69 -29.48
N ALA A 143 0.11 15.95 -29.79
CA ALA A 143 -0.78 17.06 -29.54
C ALA A 143 -1.99 16.89 -30.45
N VAL A 144 -3.17 16.62 -29.87
CA VAL A 144 -4.42 16.48 -30.61
C VAL A 144 -4.67 17.78 -31.38
N ALA A 145 -4.41 17.75 -32.69
CA ALA A 145 -4.77 18.83 -33.58
C ALA A 145 -6.26 18.64 -33.90
N PHE A 146 -7.10 19.26 -33.07
CA PHE A 146 -8.57 19.10 -33.08
C PHE A 146 -9.22 19.27 -34.48
N ALA A 147 -8.54 19.96 -35.40
CA ALA A 147 -9.03 20.22 -36.76
C ALA A 147 -8.70 19.12 -37.79
N THR A 148 -7.68 18.28 -37.60
CA THR A 148 -7.29 17.24 -38.57
C THR A 148 -7.77 15.84 -38.21
N ASP A 149 -8.01 15.58 -36.92
CA ASP A 149 -8.30 14.22 -36.43
C ASP A 149 -9.82 13.91 -36.35
N TRP A 150 -10.68 14.90 -36.65
CA TRP A 150 -12.13 14.73 -36.66
C TRP A 150 -12.66 14.77 -38.09
N PRO A 151 -12.80 13.62 -38.78
CA PRO A 151 -13.48 13.60 -40.07
C PRO A 151 -14.97 13.85 -39.80
N LEU A 152 -15.48 14.97 -40.30
CA LEU A 152 -16.92 15.14 -40.54
C LEU A 152 -17.39 14.18 -41.63
#